data_AF-A0A2V7CR95-F1
#
_entry.id   AF-A0A2V7CR95-F1
#
_cell.length_a   1.000
_cell.length_b   1.000
_cell.length_c   1.000
_cell.angle_alpha   90.00
_cell.angle_beta   90.00
_cell.angle_gamma   90.00
#
_symmetry.space_group_name_H-M   'P 1'
#
loop_
_entity.id
_entity.type
_entity.pdbx_description
1 polymer ?
#
loop_
_entity_poly.entity_id
_entity_poly.type
_entity_poly.pdbx_seq_one_letter_code
_entity_poly.pdbx_strand_id
1 'polypeptide(L)'
;LAFKGQFYRFDLMTPFFNPGPIAHPKVPIYIAGVNRYMCRIAGEVCDGLHVHPFNSPKYLREYVHPAVEEGLSASGRKRADFTYTTASFVVVGDTEEELAKNRRAVKQQIAFYASTRTYEPVLAAHGWQDLTPALHRKSVEGDWPGMADLITDEMLDTFAVTGGYDTVGARLKQRYAGLLDSTALYQPYQPGLDDPRLPRFIKEFNA
;
A
#
# COMPACT_ATOMS: atom_id res chain seq x y z
N LEU A 1 14.88 8.54 30.24
CA LEU A 1 14.98 9.10 28.87
C LEU A 1 16.12 10.11 28.86
N ALA A 2 17.11 9.94 27.99
CA ALA A 2 18.27 10.84 27.89
C ALA A 2 18.75 10.89 26.42
N PHE A 3 17.91 11.43 25.54
CA PHE A 3 18.18 11.50 24.11
C PHE A 3 18.61 12.92 23.70
N LYS A 4 19.70 13.01 22.94
CA LYS A 4 20.21 14.26 22.35
C LYS A 4 20.62 13.97 20.90
N GLY A 5 19.76 14.34 19.96
CA GLY A 5 20.01 14.22 18.53
C GLY A 5 20.24 15.58 17.88
N GLN A 6 20.44 15.56 16.56
CA GLN A 6 20.61 16.77 15.76
C GLN A 6 19.36 17.66 15.75
N PHE A 7 18.16 17.05 15.71
CA PHE A 7 16.88 17.77 15.58
C PHE A 7 16.09 17.85 16.88
N TYR A 8 16.24 16.88 17.77
CA TYR A 8 15.46 16.79 19.01
C TYR A 8 16.33 16.51 20.22
N ARG A 9 15.93 17.06 21.35
CA ARG A 9 16.53 16.81 22.65
C ARG A 9 15.40 16.46 23.63
N PHE A 10 15.44 15.23 24.14
CA PHE A 10 14.51 14.72 25.14
C PHE A 10 15.32 14.23 26.34
N ASP A 11 15.58 15.11 27.29
CA ASP A 11 16.39 14.84 28.49
C ASP A 11 15.65 15.07 29.81
N LEU A 12 14.34 15.37 29.76
CA LEU A 12 13.47 15.50 30.93
C LEU A 12 12.21 14.64 30.76
N MET A 13 11.98 13.73 31.70
CA MET A 13 10.73 12.96 31.84
C MET A 13 10.47 12.79 33.34
N THR A 14 9.65 13.66 33.93
CA THR A 14 9.36 13.61 35.37
C THR A 14 8.42 12.44 35.69
N PRO A 15 8.45 11.87 36.91
CA PRO A 15 7.54 10.80 37.31
C PRO A 15 6.05 11.16 37.13
N PHE A 16 5.71 12.45 37.18
CA PHE A 16 4.35 12.95 36.98
C PHE A 16 3.78 12.68 35.57
N PHE A 17 4.65 12.57 34.56
CA PHE A 17 4.24 12.29 33.16
C PHE A 17 4.56 10.85 32.72
N ASN A 18 4.95 9.98 33.64
CA ASN A 18 5.27 8.59 33.34
C ASN A 18 4.17 7.67 33.91
N PRO A 19 3.23 7.17 33.08
CA PRO A 19 2.16 6.28 33.55
C PRO A 19 2.65 4.88 33.97
N GLY A 20 3.95 4.60 33.86
CA GLY A 20 4.53 3.30 34.15
C GLY A 20 4.55 2.36 32.93
N PRO A 21 5.01 1.12 33.11
CA PRO A 21 5.09 0.15 32.02
C PRO A 21 3.71 -0.27 31.51
N ILE A 22 3.61 -0.52 30.21
CA ILE A 22 2.44 -1.13 29.58
C ILE A 22 2.57 -2.65 29.53
N ALA A 23 1.45 -3.37 29.44
CA ALA A 23 1.43 -4.84 29.40
C ALA A 23 2.16 -5.43 28.17
N HIS A 24 2.20 -4.69 27.06
CA HIS A 24 2.82 -5.11 25.80
C HIS A 24 3.83 -4.05 25.33
N PRO A 25 5.05 -4.02 25.89
CA PRO A 25 6.02 -2.95 25.63
C PRO A 25 6.64 -2.99 24.23
N LYS A 26 6.47 -4.09 23.50
CA LYS A 26 6.97 -4.24 22.12
C LYS A 26 5.87 -3.85 21.14
N VAL A 27 5.73 -2.55 20.91
CA VAL A 27 4.82 -1.99 19.89
C VAL A 27 5.58 -1.94 18.56
N PRO A 28 5.17 -2.69 17.53
CA PRO A 28 5.86 -2.66 16.24
C PRO A 28 5.79 -1.27 15.59
N ILE A 29 6.90 -0.81 15.02
CA ILE A 29 7.01 0.48 14.35
C ILE A 29 6.99 0.28 12.85
N TYR A 30 5.98 0.83 12.19
CA TYR A 30 5.82 0.78 10.74
C TYR A 30 5.85 2.21 10.20
N ILE A 31 6.43 2.38 9.01
CA ILE A 31 6.25 3.60 8.22
C ILE A 31 5.55 3.28 6.90
N ALA A 32 4.95 4.30 6.30
CA ALA A 32 4.47 4.21 4.93
C ALA A 32 5.55 4.68 3.96
N GLY A 33 5.70 3.99 2.84
CA GLY A 33 6.74 4.30 1.87
C GLY A 33 6.34 3.93 0.44
N VAL A 34 6.80 4.78 -0.48
CA VAL A 34 6.70 4.55 -1.93
C VAL A 34 8.08 4.65 -2.56
N ASN A 35 8.84 5.69 -2.27
CA ASN A 35 10.15 5.90 -2.87
C ASN A 35 11.24 5.05 -2.19
N ARG A 36 12.36 4.91 -2.90
CA ARG A 36 13.50 4.09 -2.48
C ARG A 36 14.07 4.47 -1.13
N TYR A 37 14.19 5.76 -0.85
CA TYR A 37 14.76 6.23 0.41
C TYR A 37 13.90 5.83 1.61
N MET A 38 12.59 6.03 1.52
CA MET A 38 11.65 5.60 2.57
C MET A 38 11.66 4.08 2.75
N CYS A 39 11.72 3.31 1.66
CA CYS A 39 11.80 1.85 1.74
C CYS A 39 13.11 1.39 2.41
N ARG A 40 14.25 2.02 2.09
CA ARG A 40 15.53 1.73 2.75
C ARG A 40 15.48 2.04 4.24
N ILE A 41 14.99 3.22 4.62
CA ILE A 41 14.84 3.60 6.03
C ILE A 41 13.94 2.63 6.78
N ALA A 42 12.84 2.16 6.15
CA ALA A 42 11.99 1.15 6.75
C ALA A 42 12.79 -0.11 7.10
N GLY A 43 13.56 -0.65 6.16
CA GLY A 43 14.40 -1.83 6.42
C GLY A 43 15.46 -1.58 7.50
N GLU A 44 16.00 -0.37 7.57
CA GLU A 44 17.05 -0.02 8.54
C GLU A 44 16.52 0.06 9.98
N VAL A 45 15.37 0.70 10.20
CA VAL A 45 14.94 1.07 11.57
C VAL A 45 13.50 0.67 11.95
N CYS A 46 12.69 0.14 11.03
CA CYS A 46 11.28 -0.20 11.28
C CYS A 46 11.04 -1.71 11.33
N ASP A 47 10.01 -2.15 12.05
CA ASP A 47 9.55 -3.55 12.07
C ASP A 47 8.74 -3.92 10.82
N GLY A 48 8.31 -2.93 10.05
CA GLY A 48 7.63 -3.15 8.79
C GLY A 48 7.42 -1.91 7.94
N LEU A 49 6.87 -2.14 6.75
CA LEU A 49 6.55 -1.11 5.76
C LEU A 49 5.11 -1.29 5.28
N HIS A 50 4.33 -0.22 5.43
CA HIS A 50 3.12 -0.01 4.65
C HIS A 50 3.52 0.46 3.26
N VAL A 51 3.66 -0.50 2.33
CA VAL A 51 3.86 -0.18 0.92
C VAL A 51 2.62 0.55 0.45
N HIS A 52 2.80 1.69 -0.23
CA HIS A 52 1.68 2.45 -0.72
C HIS A 52 0.76 1.60 -1.64
N PRO A 53 -0.58 1.69 -1.51
CA PRO A 53 -1.52 0.89 -2.30
C PRO A 53 -1.31 0.91 -3.81
N PHE A 54 -0.90 2.06 -4.35
CA PHE A 54 -0.49 2.19 -5.74
C PHE A 54 0.88 1.55 -5.94
N ASN A 55 0.89 0.22 -6.07
CA ASN A 55 2.05 -0.63 -6.34
C ASN A 55 1.67 -1.79 -7.27
N SER A 56 2.68 -2.53 -7.73
CA SER A 56 2.48 -3.76 -8.49
C SER A 56 3.47 -4.84 -8.00
N PRO A 57 3.22 -6.13 -8.30
CA PRO A 57 4.19 -7.20 -8.04
C PRO A 57 5.57 -6.92 -8.64
N LYS A 58 5.62 -6.30 -9.83
CA LYS A 58 6.88 -5.91 -10.48
C LYS A 58 7.61 -4.84 -9.66
N TYR A 59 6.91 -3.78 -9.28
CA TYR A 59 7.49 -2.70 -8.48
C TYR A 59 7.96 -3.19 -7.10
N LEU A 60 7.21 -4.11 -6.48
CA LEU A 60 7.62 -4.74 -5.22
C LEU A 60 8.96 -5.48 -5.38
N ARG A 61 9.08 -6.36 -6.40
CA ARG A 61 10.28 -7.16 -6.64
C ARG A 61 11.50 -6.35 -7.04
N GLU A 62 11.31 -5.37 -7.93
CA GLU A 62 12.42 -4.69 -8.59
C GLU A 62 12.86 -3.42 -7.86
N TYR A 63 11.99 -2.83 -7.03
CA TYR A 63 12.25 -1.54 -6.40
C TYR A 63 12.13 -1.57 -4.87
N VAL A 64 10.99 -2.02 -4.34
CA VAL A 64 10.71 -1.95 -2.90
C VAL A 64 11.57 -2.95 -2.12
N HIS A 65 11.54 -4.23 -2.51
CA HIS A 65 12.29 -5.29 -1.83
C HIS A 65 13.80 -5.02 -1.82
N PRO A 66 14.45 -4.68 -2.95
CA PRO A 66 15.88 -4.35 -2.94
C PRO A 66 16.22 -3.13 -2.06
N ALA A 67 15.34 -2.14 -1.98
CA ALA A 67 15.55 -0.98 -1.11
C ALA A 67 15.46 -1.35 0.37
N VAL A 68 14.46 -2.13 0.76
CA VAL A 68 14.33 -2.60 2.15
C VAL A 68 15.49 -3.52 2.52
N GLU A 69 15.90 -4.43 1.63
CA GLU A 69 17.01 -5.35 1.88
C GLU A 69 18.34 -4.62 2.11
N GLU A 70 18.57 -3.52 1.39
CA GLU A 70 19.72 -2.63 1.65
C GLU A 70 19.68 -2.07 3.08
N GLY A 71 18.52 -1.64 3.56
CA GLY A 71 18.34 -1.15 4.93
C GLY A 71 18.52 -2.23 5.99
N LEU A 72 17.95 -3.42 5.75
CA LEU A 72 18.12 -4.59 6.64
C LEU A 72 19.60 -4.97 6.74
N SER A 73 20.29 -5.08 5.60
CA SER A 73 21.72 -5.36 5.54
C SER A 73 22.56 -4.31 6.26
N ALA A 74 22.27 -3.03 6.09
CA ALA A 74 22.98 -1.93 6.74
C ALA A 74 22.86 -1.94 8.28
N SER A 75 21.76 -2.49 8.81
CA SER A 75 21.47 -2.59 10.24
C SER A 75 21.75 -3.98 10.84
N GLY A 76 22.23 -4.94 10.03
CA GLY A 76 22.46 -6.32 10.45
C GLY A 76 21.19 -7.10 10.79
N ARG A 77 20.02 -6.61 10.37
CA ARG A 77 18.71 -7.22 10.59
C ARG A 77 18.39 -8.23 9.49
N LYS A 78 17.49 -9.17 9.78
CA LYS A 78 17.11 -10.22 8.83
C LYS A 78 15.74 -9.94 8.25
N ARG A 79 15.46 -10.50 7.07
CA ARG A 79 14.13 -10.48 6.45
C ARG A 79 13.01 -10.97 7.38
N ALA A 80 13.29 -11.94 8.27
CA ALA A 80 12.33 -12.47 9.24
C ALA A 80 11.93 -11.46 10.35
N ASP A 81 12.70 -10.39 10.53
CA ASP A 81 12.43 -9.33 11.51
C ASP A 81 11.61 -8.18 10.91
N PHE A 82 11.06 -8.37 9.70
CA PHE A 82 10.42 -7.32 8.92
C PHE A 82 9.09 -7.78 8.31
N THR A 83 8.10 -6.90 8.24
CA THR A 83 6.79 -7.18 7.65
C THR A 83 6.48 -6.21 6.51
N TYR A 84 6.17 -6.74 5.33
CA TYR A 84 5.55 -6.00 4.24
C TYR A 84 4.04 -6.08 4.32
N THR A 85 3.39 -4.93 4.29
CA THR A 85 1.93 -4.84 4.26
C THR A 85 1.49 -3.74 3.31
N THR A 86 0.29 -3.86 2.74
CA THR A 86 -0.32 -2.83 1.92
C THR A 86 -1.83 -2.89 2.04
N ALA A 87 -2.53 -1.89 1.52
CA ALA A 87 -3.93 -2.03 1.20
C ALA A 87 -4.03 -2.22 -0.32
N SER A 88 -4.31 -3.44 -0.77
CA SER A 88 -4.33 -3.77 -2.20
C SER A 88 -5.55 -3.17 -2.87
N PHE A 89 -5.39 -2.50 -4.01
CA PHE A 89 -6.53 -2.12 -4.83
C PHE A 89 -7.29 -3.37 -5.26
N VAL A 90 -8.62 -3.34 -5.06
CA VAL A 90 -9.49 -4.42 -5.50
C VAL A 90 -10.71 -3.88 -6.23
N VAL A 91 -11.05 -4.54 -7.34
CA VAL A 91 -12.34 -4.41 -8.00
C VAL A 91 -13.16 -5.63 -7.56
N VAL A 92 -13.88 -5.48 -6.45
CA VAL A 92 -14.68 -6.57 -5.88
C VAL A 92 -16.15 -6.43 -6.29
N GLY A 93 -16.82 -7.52 -6.64
CA GLY A 93 -18.25 -7.53 -6.95
C GLY A 93 -18.73 -8.93 -7.31
N ASP A 94 -19.92 -9.30 -6.84
CA ASP A 94 -20.53 -10.61 -7.12
C ASP A 94 -21.47 -10.54 -8.35
N THR A 95 -21.71 -9.33 -8.87
CA THR A 95 -22.48 -9.08 -10.09
C THR A 95 -21.68 -8.27 -11.10
N GLU A 96 -22.03 -8.38 -12.38
CA GLU A 96 -21.39 -7.59 -13.44
C GLU A 96 -21.59 -6.07 -13.24
N GLU A 97 -22.74 -5.66 -12.69
CA GLU A 97 -23.02 -4.26 -12.37
C GLU A 97 -22.08 -3.73 -11.27
N GLU A 98 -21.91 -4.49 -10.18
CA GLU A 98 -20.96 -4.15 -9.12
C GLU A 98 -19.53 -4.08 -9.66
N LEU A 99 -19.12 -5.06 -10.47
CA LEU A 99 -17.79 -5.10 -11.08
C LEU A 99 -17.56 -3.91 -12.02
N ALA A 100 -18.52 -3.58 -12.89
CA ALA A 100 -18.40 -2.44 -13.80
C ALA A 100 -18.30 -1.11 -13.05
N LYS A 101 -19.13 -0.91 -12.02
CA LYS A 101 -19.09 0.27 -11.14
C LYS A 101 -17.75 0.39 -10.42
N ASN A 102 -17.29 -0.69 -9.80
CA ASN A 102 -16.05 -0.69 -9.02
C ASN A 102 -14.81 -0.59 -9.92
N ARG A 103 -14.85 -1.14 -11.13
CA ARG A 103 -13.82 -0.95 -12.17
C ARG A 103 -13.60 0.52 -12.45
N ARG A 104 -14.67 1.27 -12.69
CA ARG A 104 -14.60 2.71 -12.96
C ARG A 104 -14.02 3.47 -11.78
N ALA A 105 -14.48 3.17 -10.56
CA ALA A 105 -14.03 3.83 -9.36
C ALA A 105 -12.53 3.56 -9.05
N VAL A 106 -12.06 2.33 -9.24
CA VAL A 106 -10.64 1.99 -9.06
C VAL A 106 -9.77 2.63 -10.15
N LYS A 107 -10.23 2.71 -11.40
CA LYS A 107 -9.54 3.48 -12.45
C LYS A 107 -9.38 4.95 -12.05
N GLN A 108 -10.40 5.56 -11.46
CA GLN A 108 -10.32 6.93 -10.96
C GLN A 108 -9.31 7.07 -9.81
N GLN A 109 -9.26 6.11 -8.87
CA GLN A 109 -8.25 6.09 -7.81
C GLN A 109 -6.83 5.97 -8.37
N ILE A 110 -6.60 5.03 -9.30
CA ILE A 110 -5.31 4.87 -9.97
C ILE A 110 -4.91 6.18 -10.66
N ALA A 111 -5.83 6.77 -11.42
CA ALA A 111 -5.58 8.03 -12.13
C ALA A 111 -5.21 9.18 -11.19
N PHE A 112 -5.86 9.28 -10.02
CA PHE A 112 -5.54 10.26 -8.99
C PHE A 112 -4.09 10.12 -8.50
N TYR A 113 -3.67 8.92 -8.08
CA TYR A 113 -2.29 8.71 -7.64
C TYR A 113 -1.28 8.90 -8.77
N ALA A 114 -1.57 8.37 -9.95
CA ALA A 114 -0.75 8.50 -11.15
C ALA A 114 -0.61 9.95 -11.64
N SER A 115 -1.47 10.88 -11.20
CA SER A 115 -1.34 12.32 -11.50
C SER A 115 -0.29 13.05 -10.64
N THR A 116 0.21 12.41 -9.60
CA THR A 116 1.16 13.01 -8.64
C THR A 116 2.58 12.52 -8.93
N ARG A 117 3.49 13.47 -9.22
CA ARG A 117 4.88 13.21 -9.63
C ARG A 117 5.65 12.23 -8.75
N THR A 118 5.37 12.20 -7.45
CA THR A 118 6.02 11.26 -6.51
C THR A 118 5.76 9.78 -6.84
N TYR A 119 4.69 9.46 -7.56
CA TYR A 119 4.35 8.09 -7.96
C TYR A 119 4.80 7.73 -9.38
N GLU A 120 5.39 8.65 -10.14
CA GLU A 120 5.92 8.38 -11.49
C GLU A 120 6.81 7.13 -11.55
N PRO A 121 7.71 6.84 -10.57
CA PRO A 121 8.50 5.61 -10.60
C PRO A 121 7.69 4.31 -10.62
N VAL A 122 6.47 4.31 -10.07
CA VAL A 122 5.56 3.15 -10.10
C VAL A 122 5.10 2.89 -11.54
N LEU A 123 4.81 3.95 -12.29
CA LEU A 123 4.44 3.88 -13.72
C LEU A 123 5.66 3.56 -14.59
N ALA A 124 6.81 4.16 -14.29
CA ALA A 124 8.06 3.95 -15.02
C ALA A 124 8.51 2.49 -14.99
N ALA A 125 8.23 1.76 -13.89
CA ALA A 125 8.49 0.32 -13.81
C ALA A 125 7.77 -0.50 -14.90
N HIS A 126 6.72 0.06 -15.50
CA HIS A 126 5.95 -0.56 -16.60
C HIS A 126 6.06 0.21 -17.92
N GLY A 127 6.91 1.25 -18.00
CA GLY A 127 7.06 2.08 -19.20
C GLY A 127 5.94 3.10 -19.41
N TRP A 128 5.17 3.44 -18.36
CA TRP A 128 4.02 4.35 -18.44
C TRP A 128 4.27 5.74 -17.83
N GLN A 129 5.53 6.12 -17.64
CA GLN A 129 5.91 7.40 -17.00
C GLN A 129 5.27 8.63 -17.66
N ASP A 130 5.10 8.61 -18.98
CA ASP A 130 4.55 9.71 -19.79
C ASP A 130 3.06 9.95 -19.55
N LEU A 131 2.39 9.07 -18.79
CA LEU A 131 1.01 9.26 -18.37
C LEU A 131 0.87 10.33 -17.27
N THR A 132 1.89 10.48 -16.41
CA THR A 132 1.86 11.38 -15.25
C THR A 132 1.54 12.83 -15.65
N PRO A 133 2.22 13.44 -16.65
CA PRO A 133 1.94 14.82 -17.04
C PRO A 133 0.52 15.01 -17.61
N ALA A 134 0.03 14.02 -18.38
CA ALA A 134 -1.31 14.07 -18.96
C ALA A 134 -2.41 14.00 -17.88
N LEU A 135 -2.23 13.11 -16.89
CA LEU A 135 -3.12 12.99 -15.74
C LEU A 135 -3.06 14.22 -14.84
N HIS A 136 -1.86 14.75 -14.60
CA HIS A 136 -1.68 15.97 -13.82
C HIS A 136 -2.42 17.16 -14.43
N ARG A 137 -2.31 17.35 -15.76
CA ARG A 137 -3.04 18.41 -16.47
C ARG A 137 -4.55 18.29 -16.26
N LYS A 138 -5.13 17.10 -16.48
CA LYS A 138 -6.57 16.87 -16.30
C LYS A 138 -7.04 17.11 -14.85
N SER A 139 -6.22 16.74 -13.87
CA SER A 139 -6.48 17.00 -12.44
C SER A 139 -6.59 18.51 -12.16
N VAL A 140 -5.65 19.31 -12.69
CA VAL A 140 -5.67 20.78 -12.56
C VAL A 140 -6.86 21.41 -13.30
N GLU A 141 -7.26 20.83 -14.44
CA GLU A 141 -8.46 21.24 -15.21
C GLU A 141 -9.78 20.80 -14.55
N GLY A 142 -9.74 19.96 -13.51
CA GLY A 142 -10.93 19.41 -12.85
C GLY A 142 -11.64 18.29 -13.63
N ASP A 143 -11.02 17.76 -14.70
CA ASP A 143 -11.56 16.68 -15.54
C ASP A 143 -11.32 15.30 -14.91
N TRP A 144 -11.96 15.05 -13.76
CA TRP A 144 -11.87 13.77 -13.05
C TRP A 144 -12.40 12.58 -13.86
N PRO A 145 -13.52 12.68 -14.60
CA PRO A 145 -13.97 11.59 -15.45
C PRO A 145 -12.95 11.26 -16.56
N GLY A 146 -12.42 12.28 -17.25
CA GLY A 146 -11.45 12.08 -18.32
C GLY A 146 -10.09 11.57 -17.82
N MET A 147 -9.75 11.76 -16.55
CA MET A 147 -8.58 11.11 -15.95
C MET A 147 -8.73 9.58 -15.92
N ALA A 148 -9.89 9.09 -15.50
CA ALA A 148 -10.15 7.65 -15.43
C ALA A 148 -10.16 7.00 -16.83
N ASP A 149 -10.52 7.75 -17.88
CA ASP A 149 -10.49 7.27 -19.27
C ASP A 149 -9.06 7.02 -19.79
N LEU A 150 -8.06 7.66 -19.19
CA LEU A 150 -6.65 7.41 -19.53
C LEU A 150 -6.09 6.13 -18.91
N ILE A 151 -6.83 5.48 -17.99
CA ILE A 151 -6.42 4.21 -17.38
C ILE A 151 -6.98 3.04 -18.19
N THR A 152 -6.09 2.35 -18.90
CA THR A 152 -6.44 1.16 -19.67
C THR A 152 -6.82 -0.01 -18.76
N ASP A 153 -7.45 -1.04 -19.32
CA ASP A 153 -7.72 -2.28 -18.55
C ASP A 153 -6.43 -3.01 -18.17
N GLU A 154 -5.39 -2.95 -19.02
CA GLU A 154 -4.06 -3.46 -18.70
C GLU A 154 -3.47 -2.77 -17.45
N MET A 155 -3.55 -1.44 -17.39
CA MET A 155 -3.09 -0.68 -16.22
C MET A 155 -3.88 -1.04 -14.98
N LEU A 156 -5.21 -1.15 -15.11
CA LEU A 156 -6.07 -1.56 -14.01
C LEU A 156 -5.66 -2.94 -13.46
N ASP A 157 -5.54 -3.95 -14.33
CA ASP A 157 -5.16 -5.32 -13.93
C ASP A 157 -3.71 -5.38 -13.39
N THR A 158 -2.87 -4.43 -13.80
CA THR A 158 -1.51 -4.27 -13.30
C THR A 158 -1.43 -3.69 -11.90
N PHE A 159 -2.44 -2.95 -11.43
CA PHE A 159 -2.45 -2.33 -10.10
C PHE A 159 -3.51 -2.90 -9.15
N ALA A 160 -4.56 -3.53 -9.67
CA ALA A 160 -5.69 -4.03 -8.88
C ALA A 160 -5.90 -5.54 -9.04
N VAL A 161 -6.63 -6.12 -8.09
CA VAL A 161 -7.18 -7.49 -8.19
C VAL A 161 -8.68 -7.41 -8.39
N THR A 162 -9.15 -7.94 -9.52
CA THR A 162 -10.58 -8.02 -9.83
C THR A 162 -11.12 -9.38 -9.39
N GLY A 163 -12.35 -9.47 -8.86
CA GLY A 163 -13.01 -10.75 -8.55
C GLY A 163 -14.25 -10.62 -7.66
N GLY A 164 -14.97 -11.73 -7.47
CA GLY A 164 -16.03 -11.82 -6.46
C GLY A 164 -15.45 -11.95 -5.06
N TYR A 165 -16.29 -11.79 -4.02
CA TYR A 165 -15.84 -11.96 -2.63
C TYR A 165 -15.34 -13.39 -2.34
N ASP A 166 -15.82 -14.36 -3.11
CA ASP A 166 -15.43 -15.78 -3.05
C ASP A 166 -14.05 -16.08 -3.67
N THR A 167 -13.62 -15.27 -4.64
CA THR A 167 -12.43 -15.53 -5.47
C THR A 167 -11.30 -14.53 -5.26
N VAL A 168 -11.60 -13.31 -4.82
CA VAL A 168 -10.61 -12.24 -4.64
C VAL A 168 -9.52 -12.61 -3.64
N GLY A 169 -9.83 -13.40 -2.61
CA GLY A 169 -8.86 -13.85 -1.62
C GLY A 169 -7.78 -14.76 -2.20
N ALA A 170 -8.18 -15.77 -2.97
CA ALA A 170 -7.23 -16.64 -3.66
C ALA A 170 -6.37 -15.87 -4.67
N ARG A 171 -6.98 -14.92 -5.41
CA ARG A 171 -6.26 -14.07 -6.37
C ARG A 171 -5.25 -13.14 -5.69
N LEU A 172 -5.59 -12.57 -4.54
CA LEU A 172 -4.65 -11.78 -3.72
C LEU A 172 -3.47 -12.63 -3.23
N LYS A 173 -3.75 -13.81 -2.67
CA LYS A 173 -2.71 -14.76 -2.23
C LYS A 173 -1.77 -15.11 -3.39
N GLN A 174 -2.31 -15.43 -4.57
CA GLN A 174 -1.52 -15.76 -5.75
C GLN A 174 -0.66 -14.58 -6.23
N ARG A 175 -1.26 -13.38 -6.35
CA ARG A 175 -0.60 -12.19 -6.89
C ARG A 175 0.59 -11.73 -6.04
N TYR A 176 0.46 -11.84 -4.72
CA TYR A 176 1.43 -11.31 -3.76
C TYR A 176 2.22 -12.39 -3.02
N ALA A 177 2.16 -13.65 -3.48
CA ALA A 177 2.92 -14.76 -2.91
C ALA A 177 4.43 -14.41 -2.86
N GLY A 178 4.99 -14.43 -1.65
CA GLY A 178 6.40 -14.09 -1.39
C GLY A 178 6.73 -12.59 -1.49
N LEU A 179 5.74 -11.72 -1.74
CA LEU A 179 5.94 -10.27 -1.89
C LEU A 179 5.39 -9.45 -0.73
N LEU A 180 4.30 -9.91 -0.13
CA LEU A 180 3.67 -9.29 1.03
C LEU A 180 3.42 -10.33 2.12
N ASP A 181 3.48 -9.89 3.37
CA ASP A 181 3.18 -10.72 4.55
C ASP A 181 1.73 -10.54 5.00
N SER A 182 1.12 -9.38 4.72
CA SER A 182 -0.30 -9.12 4.95
C SER A 182 -0.88 -8.09 3.97
N THR A 183 -2.20 -8.04 3.83
CA THR A 183 -2.88 -7.01 3.04
C THR A 183 -4.24 -6.67 3.63
N ALA A 184 -4.76 -5.51 3.26
CA ALA A 184 -6.15 -5.10 3.44
C ALA A 184 -6.79 -4.80 2.07
N LEU A 185 -8.11 -4.77 2.00
CA LEU A 185 -8.81 -4.34 0.78
C LEU A 185 -8.85 -2.82 0.71
N TYR A 186 -8.24 -2.23 -0.32
CA TYR A 186 -8.43 -0.82 -0.65
C TYR A 186 -9.47 -0.70 -1.76
N GLN A 187 -10.72 -0.58 -1.33
CA GLN A 187 -11.87 -0.46 -2.20
C GLN A 187 -12.48 0.95 -2.08
N PRO A 188 -12.95 1.55 -3.19
CA PRO A 188 -13.59 2.87 -3.19
C PRO A 188 -14.89 2.93 -2.39
N TYR A 189 -15.54 1.78 -2.20
CA TYR A 189 -16.75 1.64 -1.39
C TYR A 189 -16.48 0.65 -0.26
N GLN A 190 -16.78 1.04 0.97
CA GLN A 190 -16.82 0.09 2.08
C GLN A 190 -18.22 -0.51 2.16
N PRO A 191 -18.37 -1.85 2.12
CA PRO A 191 -19.66 -2.45 2.38
C PRO A 191 -20.15 -2.06 3.77
N GLY A 192 -21.47 -1.98 3.93
CA GLY A 192 -22.08 -1.71 5.23
C GLY A 192 -21.64 -2.76 6.26
N LEU A 193 -21.61 -2.40 7.55
CA LEU A 193 -21.21 -3.32 8.62
C LEU A 193 -22.07 -4.59 8.69
N ASP A 194 -23.29 -4.54 8.14
CA ASP A 194 -24.23 -5.66 8.08
C ASP A 194 -24.05 -6.56 6.83
N ASP A 195 -23.14 -6.20 5.90
CA ASP A 195 -22.87 -7.00 4.71
C ASP A 195 -22.09 -8.28 5.09
N PRO A 196 -22.69 -9.49 4.95
CA PRO A 196 -22.07 -10.72 5.39
C PRO A 196 -20.88 -11.16 4.52
N ARG A 197 -20.67 -10.53 3.36
CA ARG A 197 -19.62 -10.90 2.41
C ARG A 197 -18.24 -10.58 2.95
N LEU A 198 -18.05 -9.42 3.57
CA LEU A 198 -16.74 -9.01 4.10
C LEU A 198 -16.28 -9.86 5.30
N PRO A 199 -17.11 -10.13 6.33
CA PRO A 199 -16.74 -11.06 7.41
C PRO A 199 -16.44 -12.48 6.89
N ARG A 200 -17.22 -12.98 5.93
CA ARG A 200 -16.97 -14.28 5.29
C ARG A 200 -15.62 -14.29 4.58
N PHE A 201 -15.36 -13.29 3.75
CA PHE A 201 -14.09 -13.12 3.06
C PHE A 201 -12.90 -13.09 4.04
N ILE A 202 -12.99 -12.31 5.13
CA ILE A 202 -11.91 -12.23 6.12
C ILE A 202 -11.65 -13.60 6.76
N LYS A 203 -12.70 -14.34 7.10
CA LYS A 203 -12.57 -15.69 7.67
C LYS A 203 -11.92 -16.66 6.69
N GLU A 204 -12.36 -16.68 5.43
CA GLU A 204 -11.83 -17.58 4.39
C GLU A 204 -10.41 -17.20 3.97
N PHE A 205 -10.07 -15.91 3.97
CA PHE A 205 -8.73 -15.44 3.64
C PHE A 205 -7.69 -15.88 4.68
N ASN A 206 -8.06 -15.89 5.96
CA ASN A 206 -7.17 -16.25 7.07
C ASN A 206 -7.20 -17.74 7.45
N ALA A 207 -8.07 -18.52 6.84
CA ALA A 207 -8.04 -19.99 6.91
C ALA A 207 -6.85 -20.55 6.10
#